data_AF-A0A7S2TXG5-F1
#
_entry.id   AF-A0A7S2TXG5-F1
#
_cell.length_a   1.000
_cell.length_b   1.000
_cell.length_c   1.000
_cell.angle_alpha   90.00
_cell.angle_beta   90.00
_cell.angle_gamma   90.00
#
_symmetry.space_group_name_H-M   'P 1'
#
loop_
_entity.id
_entity.type
_entity.pdbx_description
1 polymer ?
#
loop_
_entity_poly.entity_id
_entity_poly.type
_entity_poly.pdbx_seq_one_letter_code
_entity_poly.pdbx_strand_id
1 'polypeptide(L)'
;MSSLMTFIWIFLSLTLVPLAVAAWNATPREEFEYGLCTDDAHRSPRCGPRVVSKNVRKLAKWLKSNTINPVHPSVGLRKTFWLLYHFTWELLWWLRAPGVWCIQLFRLVMFTMMMLPGFIPPFLNYLVDGCIVKNIPYGKSMRQLLDVYLPYDPEIVESPLNAGKYPVVVFISGGAWIIGYKVWGFIMGQLLAKSGVICVTPDYRNFPQAAVEDMCEDIDRSIDWVLQNVEKFGGDLKQVTLVGQSAGAHLSALVLLRKIRAASTRSISKASVSTPSPGTDRKEGQNWKVASLANWVGISGPYDIEKTIPVLHSRGMHKRIL
;
A
#
# COMPACT_ATOMS: atom_id res chain seq x y z
N MET A 1 1.55 3.55 15.62
CA MET A 1 1.81 3.75 14.16
C MET A 1 1.87 5.24 13.76
N SER A 2 1.11 6.14 14.39
CA SER A 2 1.17 7.59 14.11
C SER A 2 2.57 8.19 14.28
N SER A 3 3.29 7.91 15.37
CA SER A 3 4.61 8.49 15.62
C SER A 3 5.71 8.09 14.64
N LEU A 4 5.65 6.91 14.02
CA LEU A 4 6.67 6.49 13.05
C LEU A 4 6.48 7.20 11.71
N MET A 5 5.24 7.42 11.30
CA MET A 5 4.95 8.21 10.10
C MET A 5 5.25 9.69 10.34
N THR A 6 4.97 10.22 11.53
CA THR A 6 5.40 11.58 11.91
C THR A 6 6.93 11.69 11.91
N PHE A 7 7.66 10.66 12.33
CA PHE A 7 9.13 10.63 12.28
C PHE A 7 9.66 10.60 10.85
N ILE A 8 9.12 9.75 9.97
CA ILE A 8 9.50 9.72 8.55
C ILE A 8 9.20 11.07 7.88
N TRP A 9 8.05 11.68 8.21
CA TRP A 9 7.66 12.98 7.68
C TRP A 9 8.55 14.13 8.20
N ILE A 10 8.90 14.13 9.50
CA ILE A 10 9.83 15.10 10.11
C ILE A 10 11.26 14.90 9.58
N PHE A 11 11.70 13.66 9.40
CA PHE A 11 13.04 13.35 8.91
C PHE A 11 13.17 13.71 7.42
N LEU A 12 12.18 13.38 6.59
CA LEU A 12 12.12 13.80 5.19
C LEU A 12 12.00 15.32 5.07
N SER A 13 11.21 15.99 5.92
CA SER A 13 11.10 17.46 5.87
C SER A 13 12.37 18.16 6.36
N LEU A 14 13.04 17.66 7.39
CA LEU A 14 14.29 18.27 7.88
C LEU A 14 15.52 17.95 7.02
N THR A 15 15.48 16.89 6.20
CA THR A 15 16.60 16.54 5.30
C THR A 15 16.37 17.01 3.86
N LEU A 16 15.15 16.89 3.32
CA LEU A 16 14.86 17.26 1.93
C LEU A 16 14.46 18.72 1.75
N VAL A 17 13.85 19.39 2.75
CA VAL A 17 13.49 20.82 2.61
C VAL A 17 14.74 21.70 2.52
N PRO A 18 15.82 21.50 3.31
CA PRO A 18 17.05 22.27 3.12
C PRO A 18 17.72 22.00 1.78
N LEU A 19 17.66 20.76 1.27
CA LEU A 19 18.17 20.38 -0.05
C LEU A 19 17.34 20.98 -1.20
N ALA A 20 16.02 21.02 -1.06
CA ALA A 20 15.10 21.63 -2.01
C ALA A 20 15.19 23.16 -1.99
N VAL A 21 15.36 23.78 -0.82
CA VAL A 21 15.59 25.23 -0.67
C VAL A 21 16.97 25.62 -1.19
N ALA A 22 18.00 24.80 -0.97
CA ALA A 22 19.32 25.01 -1.57
C ALA A 22 19.31 24.86 -3.10
N ALA A 23 18.54 23.90 -3.64
CA ALA A 23 18.34 23.74 -5.08
C ALA A 23 17.46 24.86 -5.68
N TRP A 24 16.48 25.36 -4.94
CA TRP A 24 15.60 26.47 -5.32
C TRP A 24 16.33 27.82 -5.33
N ASN A 25 17.23 28.05 -4.37
CA ASN A 25 18.05 29.26 -4.29
C ASN A 25 19.23 29.26 -5.29
N ALA A 26 19.54 28.12 -5.93
CA ALA A 26 20.60 28.01 -6.93
C ALA A 26 20.14 28.34 -8.37
N THR A 27 18.84 28.55 -8.58
CA THR A 27 18.29 29.01 -9.87
C THR A 27 18.17 30.53 -9.89
N PRO A 28 18.84 31.25 -10.82
CA PRO A 28 18.66 32.69 -10.94
C PRO A 28 17.29 32.97 -11.54
N ARG A 29 16.44 33.74 -10.85
CA ARG A 29 15.26 34.36 -11.45
C ARG A 29 15.08 35.80 -11.01
N GLU A 30 14.78 36.56 -12.05
CA GLU A 30 14.36 37.96 -12.07
C GLU A 30 13.15 38.19 -11.16
N GLU A 31 13.18 39.32 -10.46
CA GLU A 31 12.16 39.78 -9.53
C GLU A 31 10.88 40.16 -10.27
N PHE A 32 9.75 39.59 -9.84
CA PHE A 32 8.42 40.14 -10.09
C PHE A 32 7.80 40.49 -8.74
N GLU A 33 7.74 41.79 -8.44
CA GLU A 33 6.94 42.35 -7.36
C GLU A 33 5.45 42.19 -7.67
N TYR A 34 4.69 41.69 -6.70
CA TYR A 34 3.28 42.07 -6.55
C TYR A 34 3.02 42.41 -5.09
N GLY A 35 2.74 43.69 -4.86
CA GLY A 35 2.23 44.20 -3.60
C GLY A 35 0.81 43.72 -3.32
N LEU A 36 0.51 43.46 -2.06
CA LEU A 36 -0.85 43.26 -1.56
C LEU A 36 -1.15 44.33 -0.52
N CYS A 37 -2.08 45.22 -0.90
CA CYS A 37 -2.71 46.22 -0.05
C CYS A 37 -3.63 45.59 1.00
N THR A 38 -4.01 46.48 1.91
CA THR A 38 -4.56 46.36 3.26
C THR A 38 -6.03 45.93 3.39
N ASP A 39 -6.37 45.72 4.67
CA ASP A 39 -7.65 45.94 5.36
C ASP A 39 -8.61 44.76 5.52
N ASP A 40 -8.74 44.28 6.77
CA ASP A 40 -9.95 44.61 7.55
C ASP A 40 -9.83 44.24 9.04
N ALA A 41 -10.36 45.15 9.86
CA ALA A 41 -10.43 45.09 11.32
C ALA A 41 -11.67 44.31 11.83
N HIS A 42 -11.64 44.00 13.13
CA HIS A 42 -12.72 43.51 14.00
C HIS A 42 -12.91 41.99 14.18
N ARG A 43 -12.24 41.43 15.20
CA ARG A 43 -12.87 40.89 16.44
C ARG A 43 -11.83 40.18 17.30
N SER A 44 -11.69 40.61 18.55
CA SER A 44 -10.92 39.90 19.58
C SER A 44 -11.82 38.89 20.31
N PRO A 45 -11.30 37.71 20.68
CA PRO A 45 -11.78 36.98 21.84
C PRO A 45 -10.69 36.92 22.92
N ARG A 46 -11.06 37.38 24.13
CA ARG A 46 -10.24 37.29 25.34
C ARG A 46 -9.92 35.82 25.64
N CYS A 47 -8.64 35.47 25.70
CA CYS A 47 -8.17 34.18 26.19
C CYS A 47 -7.60 34.33 27.61
N GLY A 48 -8.18 33.61 28.58
CA GLY A 48 -7.64 33.48 29.94
C GLY A 48 -6.31 32.70 29.99
N PRO A 49 -5.59 32.73 31.13
CA PRO A 49 -4.21 32.28 31.19
C PRO A 49 -4.10 30.75 31.08
N ARG A 50 -3.44 30.25 30.03
CA ARG A 50 -3.05 28.83 29.91
C ARG A 50 -1.96 28.51 30.93
N VAL A 51 -2.19 27.48 31.73
CA VAL A 51 -1.18 26.89 32.62
C VAL A 51 -0.10 26.23 31.76
N VAL A 52 0.96 26.98 31.47
CA VAL A 52 2.15 26.48 30.78
C VAL A 52 2.90 25.53 31.73
N SER A 53 3.11 24.29 31.30
CA SER A 53 3.77 23.24 32.10
C SER A 53 5.18 23.70 32.54
N LYS A 54 5.63 23.23 33.72
CA LYS A 54 6.94 23.60 34.28
C LYS A 54 8.11 23.32 33.31
N ASN A 55 7.94 22.34 32.42
CA ASN A 55 8.95 21.98 31.41
C ASN A 55 9.05 23.03 30.30
N VAL A 56 7.92 23.59 29.85
CA VAL A 56 7.91 24.66 28.83
C VAL A 56 8.47 25.96 29.41
N ARG A 57 8.24 26.25 30.70
CA ARG A 57 8.86 27.40 31.37
C ARG A 57 10.38 27.25 31.55
N LYS A 58 10.88 26.04 31.80
CA LYS A 58 12.32 25.76 31.84
C LYS A 58 12.95 25.85 30.46
N LEU A 59 12.29 25.32 29.42
CA LEU A 59 12.74 25.45 28.03
C LEU A 59 12.79 26.91 27.58
N ALA A 60 11.77 27.71 27.91
CA ALA A 60 11.75 29.14 27.62
C ALA A 60 12.87 29.91 28.33
N LYS A 61 13.19 29.55 29.58
CA LYS A 61 14.34 30.12 30.30
C LYS A 61 15.67 29.74 29.68
N TRP A 62 15.85 28.48 29.27
CA TRP A 62 17.04 28.00 28.59
C TRP A 62 17.24 28.65 27.21
N LEU A 63 16.16 28.81 26.43
CA LEU A 63 16.19 29.54 25.15
C LEU A 63 16.55 31.01 25.33
N LYS A 64 16.10 31.64 26.42
CA LYS A 64 16.47 33.03 26.78
C LYS A 64 17.89 33.18 27.28
N SER A 65 18.48 32.14 27.89
CA SER A 65 19.89 32.18 28.32
C SER A 65 20.84 31.88 27.17
N ASN A 66 20.37 31.14 26.15
CA ASN A 66 21.16 30.74 24.98
C ASN A 66 20.77 31.49 23.71
N THR A 67 20.30 32.74 23.83
CA THR A 67 19.96 33.59 22.68
C THR A 67 21.16 33.69 21.75
N ILE A 68 21.05 33.03 20.61
CA ILE A 68 22.04 33.07 19.53
C ILE A 68 21.91 34.45 18.91
N ASN A 69 22.91 35.31 19.11
CA ASN A 69 23.07 36.51 18.28
C ASN A 69 23.07 36.07 16.80
N PRO A 70 22.39 36.78 15.88
CA PRO A 70 22.40 36.44 14.47
C PRO A 70 23.85 36.21 14.03
N VAL A 71 24.10 35.05 13.44
CA VAL A 71 25.45 34.59 13.10
C VAL A 71 26.09 35.64 12.19
N HIS A 72 27.00 36.42 12.76
CA HIS A 72 27.81 37.38 12.02
C HIS A 72 28.56 36.59 10.93
N PRO A 73 28.66 37.06 9.68
CA PRO A 73 29.30 36.32 8.56
C PRO A 73 30.79 35.98 8.79
N SER A 74 31.38 36.37 9.93
CA SER A 74 32.73 36.06 10.37
C SER A 74 32.85 34.78 11.22
N VAL A 75 31.76 34.09 11.56
CA VAL A 75 31.84 32.81 12.27
C VAL A 75 32.13 31.70 11.26
N GLY A 76 33.41 31.31 11.16
CA GLY A 76 33.86 30.29 10.20
C GLY A 76 33.04 29.00 10.28
N LEU A 77 32.77 28.40 9.12
CA LEU A 77 31.90 27.24 8.90
C LEU A 77 32.05 26.14 9.97
N ARG A 78 33.29 25.88 10.41
CA ARG A 78 33.62 24.89 11.45
C ARG A 78 32.99 25.19 12.81
N LYS A 79 32.97 26.46 13.24
CA LYS A 79 32.37 26.86 14.52
C LYS A 79 30.85 26.73 14.47
N THR A 80 30.23 27.09 13.35
CA THR A 80 28.79 26.94 13.15
C THR A 80 28.37 25.46 13.14
N PHE A 81 29.10 24.59 12.43
CA PHE A 81 28.87 23.14 12.48
C PHE A 81 29.03 22.57 13.89
N TRP A 82 30.06 23.00 14.62
CA TRP A 82 30.29 22.53 16.00
C TRP A 82 29.18 22.97 16.95
N LEU A 83 28.72 24.23 16.87
CA LEU A 83 27.59 24.74 17.65
C LEU A 83 26.30 23.99 17.30
N LEU A 84 26.02 23.77 16.01
CA LEU A 84 24.82 23.05 15.57
C LEU A 84 24.83 21.61 16.08
N TYR A 85 25.96 20.90 15.94
CA TYR A 85 26.14 19.54 16.44
C TYR A 85 25.99 19.48 17.97
N HIS A 86 26.65 20.37 18.71
CA HIS A 86 26.61 20.42 20.17
C HIS A 86 25.20 20.68 20.70
N PHE A 87 24.50 21.69 20.18
CA PHE A 87 23.12 21.99 20.60
C PHE A 87 22.14 20.90 20.22
N THR A 88 22.32 20.27 19.05
CA THR A 88 21.49 19.12 18.64
C THR A 88 21.70 17.94 19.60
N TRP A 89 22.95 17.70 20.00
CA TRP A 89 23.29 16.62 20.93
C TRP A 89 22.76 16.89 22.35
N GLU A 90 22.88 18.12 22.85
CA GLU A 90 22.32 18.49 24.15
C GLU A 90 20.78 18.41 24.16
N LEU A 91 20.12 18.82 23.08
CA LEU A 91 18.66 18.73 22.95
C LEU A 91 18.20 17.26 22.93
N LEU A 92 18.89 16.41 22.17
CA LEU A 92 18.64 14.96 22.13
C LEU A 92 18.87 14.30 23.50
N TRP A 93 19.93 14.72 24.20
CA TRP A 93 20.23 14.26 25.55
C TRP A 93 19.13 14.67 26.55
N TRP A 94 18.66 15.92 26.50
CA TRP A 94 17.56 16.43 27.32
C TRP A 94 16.23 15.71 27.07
N LEU A 95 16.00 15.26 25.83
CA LEU A 95 14.82 14.46 25.47
C LEU A 95 14.90 13.00 25.96
N ARG A 96 15.99 12.57 26.64
CA ARG A 96 16.27 11.15 26.96
C ARG A 96 16.21 10.25 25.71
N ALA A 97 16.31 10.85 24.53
CA ALA A 97 16.07 10.21 23.26
C ALA A 97 17.15 9.16 22.90
N PRO A 98 18.46 9.36 23.07
CA PRO A 98 19.41 8.41 22.48
C PRO A 98 19.26 6.99 23.04
N GLY A 99 19.05 6.82 24.35
CA GLY A 99 18.88 5.49 24.96
C GLY A 99 17.59 4.77 24.55
N VAL A 100 16.44 5.46 24.66
CA VAL A 100 15.13 4.87 24.34
C VAL A 100 15.03 4.54 22.85
N TRP A 101 15.56 5.41 21.99
CA TRP A 101 15.51 5.21 20.55
C TRP A 101 16.51 4.13 20.09
N CYS A 102 17.69 4.02 20.70
CA CYS A 102 18.59 2.89 20.48
C CYS A 102 17.94 1.56 20.89
N ILE A 103 17.24 1.53 22.03
CA ILE A 103 16.50 0.34 22.47
C ILE A 103 15.35 0.01 21.50
N GLN A 104 14.61 1.01 21.02
CA GLN A 104 13.54 0.80 20.03
C GLN A 104 14.09 0.30 18.69
N LEU A 105 15.19 0.85 18.21
CA LEU A 105 15.87 0.41 17.00
C LEU A 105 16.38 -1.03 17.17
N PHE A 106 17.03 -1.34 18.30
CA PHE A 106 17.47 -2.69 18.62
C PHE A 106 16.30 -3.67 18.65
N ARG A 107 15.17 -3.30 19.29
CA ARG A 107 13.95 -4.12 19.30
C ARG A 107 13.40 -4.36 17.90
N LEU A 108 13.39 -3.33 17.04
CA LEU A 108 12.95 -3.47 15.65
C LEU A 108 13.88 -4.40 14.87
N VAL A 109 15.20 -4.25 15.00
CA VAL A 109 16.18 -5.11 14.34
C VAL A 109 16.04 -6.56 14.80
N MET A 110 15.96 -6.80 16.11
CA MET A 110 15.73 -8.15 16.66
C MET A 110 14.42 -8.73 16.15
N PHE A 111 13.33 -7.96 16.14
CA PHE A 111 12.04 -8.41 15.63
C PHE A 111 12.12 -8.78 14.14
N THR A 112 12.75 -7.93 13.31
CA THR A 112 12.96 -8.22 11.88
C THR A 112 13.82 -9.46 11.69
N MET A 113 14.93 -9.60 12.43
CA MET A 113 15.79 -10.78 12.38
C MET A 113 15.05 -12.06 12.77
N MET A 114 14.14 -12.00 13.74
CA MET A 114 13.36 -13.16 14.16
C MET A 114 12.28 -13.54 13.14
N MET A 115 11.75 -12.57 12.38
CA MET A 115 10.74 -12.81 11.34
C MET A 115 11.35 -13.30 10.02
N LEU A 116 12.54 -12.81 9.65
CA LEU A 116 13.19 -13.07 8.36
C LEU A 116 13.27 -14.57 7.98
N PRO A 117 13.65 -15.50 8.87
CA PRO A 117 13.70 -16.93 8.56
C PRO A 117 12.38 -17.51 8.05
N GLY A 118 11.22 -16.94 8.44
CA GLY A 118 9.91 -17.37 7.96
C GLY A 118 9.60 -16.90 6.54
N PHE A 119 10.18 -15.78 6.10
CA PHE A 119 9.93 -15.21 4.77
C PHE A 119 10.99 -15.61 3.75
N ILE A 120 12.23 -15.90 4.17
CA ILE A 120 13.35 -16.22 3.27
C ILE A 120 13.05 -17.47 2.42
N PRO A 121 12.68 -18.65 2.98
CA PRO A 121 12.47 -19.84 2.16
C PRO A 121 11.37 -19.70 1.10
N PRO A 122 10.14 -19.22 1.42
CA PRO A 122 9.14 -19.04 0.38
C PRO A 122 9.54 -17.94 -0.61
N PHE A 123 10.30 -16.92 -0.21
CA PHE A 123 10.79 -15.91 -1.14
C PHE A 123 11.84 -16.47 -2.11
N LEU A 124 12.78 -17.29 -1.63
CA LEU A 124 13.73 -18.00 -2.48
C LEU A 124 13.04 -18.97 -3.43
N ASN A 125 12.03 -19.71 -2.95
CA ASN A 125 11.20 -20.52 -3.84
C ASN A 125 10.51 -19.64 -4.89
N TYR A 126 9.96 -18.48 -4.52
CA TYR A 126 9.38 -17.57 -5.50
C TYR A 126 10.39 -17.20 -6.58
N LEU A 127 11.67 -16.97 -6.25
CA LEU A 127 12.69 -16.63 -7.24
C LEU A 127 13.08 -17.80 -8.16
N VAL A 128 13.20 -19.02 -7.62
CA VAL A 128 13.82 -20.17 -8.30
C VAL A 128 12.81 -21.16 -8.89
N ASP A 129 11.59 -21.22 -8.38
CA ASP A 129 10.60 -22.23 -8.76
C ASP A 129 10.15 -22.05 -10.22
N GLY A 130 10.34 -23.11 -11.01
CA GLY A 130 9.96 -23.19 -12.42
C GLY A 130 8.46 -23.31 -12.65
N CYS A 131 7.68 -23.60 -11.60
CA CYS A 131 6.22 -23.68 -11.67
C CYS A 131 5.54 -22.30 -11.55
N ILE A 132 6.33 -21.22 -11.44
CA ILE A 132 5.83 -19.85 -11.37
C ILE A 132 6.18 -19.11 -12.66
N VAL A 133 5.17 -18.86 -13.48
CA VAL A 133 5.31 -18.05 -14.70
C VAL A 133 5.13 -16.59 -14.32
N LYS A 134 6.23 -15.82 -14.34
CA LYS A 134 6.26 -14.45 -13.82
C LYS A 134 6.13 -13.40 -14.92
N ASN A 135 5.66 -12.22 -14.54
CA ASN A 135 5.65 -11.00 -15.35
C ASN A 135 4.90 -11.13 -16.68
N ILE A 136 3.79 -11.85 -16.69
CA ILE A 136 2.93 -11.94 -17.87
C ILE A 136 2.17 -10.62 -18.02
N PRO A 137 2.29 -9.90 -19.15
CA PRO A 137 1.55 -8.67 -19.37
C PRO A 137 0.08 -8.95 -19.66
N TYR A 138 -0.81 -8.26 -18.94
CA TYR A 138 -2.25 -8.24 -19.22
C TYR A 138 -2.71 -6.86 -19.71
N GLY A 139 -1.81 -5.87 -19.78
CA GLY A 139 -2.10 -4.52 -20.25
C GLY A 139 -0.85 -3.77 -20.71
N LYS A 140 -1.01 -2.47 -20.97
CA LYS A 140 0.03 -1.59 -21.54
C LYS A 140 0.95 -0.98 -20.49
N SER A 141 0.50 -0.85 -19.25
CA SER A 141 1.28 -0.26 -18.16
C SER A 141 2.32 -1.23 -17.63
N MET A 142 3.46 -0.71 -17.16
CA MET A 142 4.54 -1.50 -16.53
C MET A 142 4.07 -2.27 -15.29
N ARG A 143 2.98 -1.83 -14.65
CA ARG A 143 2.37 -2.53 -13.51
C ARG A 143 1.18 -3.41 -13.88
N GLN A 144 0.81 -3.48 -15.16
CA GLN A 144 -0.21 -4.41 -15.64
C GLN A 144 0.42 -5.77 -15.96
N LEU A 145 1.07 -6.35 -14.95
CA LEU A 145 1.75 -7.64 -14.99
C LEU A 145 1.10 -8.59 -13.98
N LEU A 146 1.10 -9.88 -14.28
CA LEU A 146 0.64 -10.92 -13.35
C LEU A 146 1.63 -12.07 -13.28
N ASP A 147 1.61 -12.80 -12.17
CA ASP A 147 2.32 -14.07 -12.01
C ASP A 147 1.30 -15.20 -11.89
N VAL A 148 1.59 -16.34 -12.52
CA VAL A 148 0.77 -17.56 -12.48
C VAL A 148 1.56 -18.64 -11.76
N TYR A 149 0.99 -19.15 -10.66
CA TYR A 149 1.52 -20.25 -9.87
C TYR A 149 0.79 -21.52 -10.29
N LEU A 150 1.52 -22.44 -10.88
CA LEU A 150 0.99 -23.70 -11.37
C LEU A 150 1.07 -24.78 -10.28
N PRO A 151 0.06 -25.65 -10.18
CA PRO A 151 0.13 -26.79 -9.30
C PRO A 151 1.28 -27.70 -9.73
N TYR A 152 2.00 -28.21 -8.75
CA TYR A 152 3.08 -29.17 -8.94
C TYR A 152 2.77 -30.41 -8.13
N ASP A 153 2.56 -31.52 -8.82
CA ASP A 153 2.43 -32.83 -8.19
C ASP A 153 3.72 -33.62 -8.46
N PRO A 154 4.57 -33.87 -7.45
CA PRO A 154 5.78 -34.67 -7.62
C PRO A 154 5.50 -36.14 -7.97
N GLU A 155 4.27 -36.65 -7.77
CA GLU A 155 3.89 -38.02 -8.15
C GLU A 155 3.41 -38.13 -9.61
N ILE A 156 3.05 -37.00 -10.24
CA ILE A 156 2.66 -36.94 -11.65
C ILE A 156 3.86 -36.44 -12.47
N VAL A 157 4.56 -37.37 -13.10
CA VAL A 157 5.74 -37.13 -13.96
C VAL A 157 5.36 -36.47 -15.30
N GLU A 158 4.07 -36.38 -15.62
CA GLU A 158 3.59 -35.66 -16.78
C GLU A 158 3.50 -34.15 -16.54
N SER A 159 3.65 -33.37 -17.60
CA SER A 159 3.54 -31.91 -17.59
C SER A 159 2.38 -31.44 -16.69
N PRO A 160 2.55 -30.37 -15.88
CA PRO A 160 1.47 -29.81 -15.05
C PRO A 160 0.22 -29.38 -15.86
N LEU A 161 0.29 -29.42 -17.19
CA LEU A 161 -0.80 -29.17 -18.13
C LEU A 161 -1.69 -30.39 -18.43
N ASN A 162 -1.27 -31.62 -18.09
CA ASN A 162 -1.93 -32.86 -18.51
C ASN A 162 -2.86 -33.50 -17.47
N ALA A 163 -2.84 -33.05 -16.21
CA ALA A 163 -3.46 -33.77 -15.09
C ALA A 163 -4.92 -33.36 -14.75
N GLY A 164 -5.55 -32.51 -15.56
CA GLY A 164 -6.98 -32.16 -15.43
C GLY A 164 -7.25 -30.66 -15.37
N LYS A 165 -8.54 -30.29 -15.24
CA LYS A 165 -8.93 -28.87 -15.08
C LYS A 165 -8.82 -28.47 -13.61
N TYR A 166 -7.82 -27.64 -13.27
CA TYR A 166 -7.57 -27.18 -11.90
C TYR A 166 -8.45 -25.98 -11.52
N PRO A 167 -8.92 -25.88 -10.26
CA PRO A 167 -9.54 -24.66 -9.77
C PRO A 167 -8.58 -23.47 -9.87
N VAL A 168 -9.12 -22.29 -10.13
CA VAL A 168 -8.35 -21.06 -10.35
C VAL A 168 -8.69 -20.03 -9.29
N VAL A 169 -7.67 -19.45 -8.67
CA VAL A 169 -7.81 -18.32 -7.76
C VAL A 169 -7.12 -17.10 -8.34
N VAL A 170 -7.86 -15.99 -8.49
CA VAL A 170 -7.29 -14.68 -8.80
C VAL A 170 -7.09 -13.92 -7.50
N PHE A 171 -5.85 -13.79 -7.03
CA PHE A 171 -5.52 -13.17 -5.75
C PHE A 171 -5.03 -11.73 -5.92
N ILE A 172 -5.84 -10.78 -5.47
CA ILE A 172 -5.58 -9.34 -5.56
C ILE A 172 -5.00 -8.84 -4.24
N SER A 173 -3.72 -8.51 -4.28
CA SER A 173 -2.96 -8.02 -3.13
C SER A 173 -3.48 -6.67 -2.64
N GLY A 174 -3.38 -6.43 -1.33
CA GLY A 174 -3.66 -5.13 -0.72
C GLY A 174 -2.44 -4.21 -0.65
N GLY A 175 -2.60 -3.12 0.12
CA GLY A 175 -1.55 -2.12 0.32
C GLY A 175 -2.06 -0.69 0.42
N ALA A 176 -3.25 -0.49 0.99
CA ALA A 176 -3.85 0.84 1.20
C ALA A 176 -3.81 1.73 -0.06
N TRP A 177 -3.94 1.15 -1.26
CA TRP A 177 -3.94 1.81 -2.59
C TRP A 177 -2.65 2.55 -2.97
N ILE A 178 -1.70 2.70 -2.06
CA ILE A 178 -0.48 3.50 -2.22
C ILE A 178 0.74 2.58 -2.37
N ILE A 179 0.73 1.47 -1.64
CA ILE A 179 1.73 0.41 -1.70
C ILE A 179 1.06 -0.88 -2.18
N GLY A 180 1.85 -1.92 -2.40
CA GLY A 180 1.36 -3.19 -2.92
C GLY A 180 2.08 -3.56 -4.21
N TYR A 181 2.37 -4.86 -4.32
CA TYR A 181 3.04 -5.47 -5.46
C TYR A 181 2.61 -6.93 -5.57
N LYS A 182 2.53 -7.47 -6.78
CA LYS A 182 2.10 -8.87 -7.02
C LYS A 182 2.89 -9.89 -6.20
N VAL A 183 4.17 -9.63 -5.96
CA VAL A 183 5.03 -10.51 -5.15
C VAL A 183 4.51 -10.71 -3.75
N TRP A 184 3.75 -9.79 -3.16
CA TRP A 184 3.21 -9.95 -1.80
C TRP A 184 2.26 -11.14 -1.66
N GLY A 185 1.71 -11.62 -2.78
CA GLY A 185 0.90 -12.84 -2.85
C GLY A 185 1.70 -14.15 -2.87
N PHE A 186 3.03 -14.14 -2.87
CA PHE A 186 3.86 -15.33 -3.10
C PHE A 186 3.58 -16.50 -2.16
N ILE A 187 3.39 -16.24 -0.87
CA ILE A 187 3.07 -17.27 0.12
C ILE A 187 1.71 -17.91 -0.20
N MET A 188 0.71 -17.09 -0.54
CA MET A 188 -0.63 -17.56 -0.91
C MET A 188 -0.58 -18.34 -2.23
N GLY A 189 0.13 -17.83 -3.23
CA GLY A 189 0.32 -18.47 -4.53
C GLY A 189 0.96 -19.85 -4.41
N GLN A 190 2.04 -19.97 -3.64
CA GLN A 190 2.71 -21.24 -3.39
C GLN A 190 1.84 -22.22 -2.59
N LEU A 191 1.11 -21.75 -1.58
CA LEU A 191 0.24 -22.61 -0.77
C LEU A 191 -0.90 -23.20 -1.60
N LEU A 192 -1.53 -22.36 -2.44
CA LEU A 192 -2.60 -22.78 -3.35
C LEU A 192 -2.07 -23.73 -4.43
N ALA A 193 -0.93 -23.43 -5.04
CA ALA A 193 -0.27 -24.30 -6.01
C ALA A 193 0.01 -25.70 -5.42
N LYS A 194 0.57 -25.76 -4.20
CA LYS A 194 0.79 -27.03 -3.48
C LYS A 194 -0.49 -27.79 -3.16
N SER A 195 -1.64 -27.12 -3.16
CA SER A 195 -2.96 -27.71 -2.90
C SER A 195 -3.70 -28.08 -4.20
N GLY A 196 -3.02 -28.06 -5.36
CA GLY A 196 -3.66 -28.37 -6.64
C GLY A 196 -4.52 -27.24 -7.19
N VAL A 197 -4.23 -25.99 -6.83
CA VAL A 197 -5.00 -24.80 -7.26
C VAL A 197 -4.09 -23.86 -8.04
N ILE A 198 -4.50 -23.46 -9.24
CA ILE A 198 -3.78 -22.41 -9.99
C ILE A 198 -4.05 -21.07 -9.30
N CYS A 199 -3.00 -20.37 -8.91
CA CYS A 199 -3.12 -19.03 -8.35
C CYS A 199 -2.58 -17.99 -9.34
N VAL A 200 -3.33 -16.94 -9.58
CA VAL A 200 -2.95 -15.80 -10.42
C VAL A 200 -2.88 -14.56 -9.56
N THR A 201 -1.71 -13.93 -9.48
CA THR A 201 -1.50 -12.70 -8.68
C THR A 201 -1.25 -11.51 -9.62
N PRO A 202 -2.27 -10.73 -9.98
CA PRO A 202 -2.07 -9.50 -10.74
C PRO A 202 -1.49 -8.38 -9.88
N ASP A 203 -0.59 -7.62 -10.49
CA ASP A 203 -0.23 -6.27 -10.05
C ASP A 203 -1.22 -5.28 -10.69
N TYR A 204 -1.40 -4.10 -10.11
CA TYR A 204 -2.24 -3.01 -10.66
C TYR A 204 -1.49 -1.69 -10.46
N ARG A 205 -1.97 -0.51 -10.89
CA ARG A 205 -1.29 0.79 -10.60
C ARG A 205 -1.61 1.30 -9.18
N ASN A 206 -0.73 2.07 -8.53
CA ASN A 206 -0.97 2.64 -7.18
C ASN A 206 -1.13 4.16 -7.23
N PHE A 207 -1.74 4.73 -6.20
CA PHE A 207 -1.70 6.15 -5.93
C PHE A 207 -0.27 6.58 -5.55
N PRO A 208 0.24 7.75 -6.00
CA PRO A 208 -0.44 8.77 -6.80
C PRO A 208 -0.32 8.61 -8.32
N GLN A 209 0.25 7.49 -8.82
CA GLN A 209 0.42 7.25 -10.26
C GLN A 209 -0.92 7.01 -10.98
N ALA A 210 -1.94 6.57 -10.24
CA ALA A 210 -3.26 6.22 -10.75
C ALA A 210 -4.34 6.48 -9.69
N ALA A 211 -5.55 6.80 -10.16
CA ALA A 211 -6.73 6.94 -9.31
C ALA A 211 -7.37 5.57 -9.02
N VAL A 212 -8.32 5.50 -8.09
CA VAL A 212 -9.02 4.24 -7.76
C VAL A 212 -9.75 3.68 -8.99
N GLU A 213 -10.24 4.54 -9.87
CA GLU A 213 -10.89 4.17 -11.13
C GLU A 213 -9.95 3.36 -12.02
N ASP A 214 -8.71 3.81 -12.18
CA ASP A 214 -7.66 3.14 -12.93
C ASP A 214 -7.29 1.77 -12.32
N MET A 215 -7.23 1.69 -10.98
CA MET A 215 -6.96 0.43 -10.27
C MET A 215 -8.07 -0.59 -10.53
N CYS A 216 -9.32 -0.14 -10.53
CA CYS A 216 -10.45 -0.98 -10.88
C CYS A 216 -10.40 -1.40 -12.35
N GLU A 217 -9.99 -0.53 -13.28
CA GLU A 217 -9.80 -0.92 -14.68
C GLU A 217 -8.69 -1.98 -14.83
N ASP A 218 -7.61 -1.84 -14.09
CA ASP A 218 -6.49 -2.80 -14.09
C ASP A 218 -6.95 -4.18 -13.60
N ILE A 219 -7.68 -4.20 -12.48
CA ILE A 219 -8.26 -5.43 -11.93
C ILE A 219 -9.27 -6.04 -12.90
N ASP A 220 -10.13 -5.22 -13.49
CA ASP A 220 -11.12 -5.70 -14.48
C ASP A 220 -10.44 -6.37 -15.68
N ARG A 221 -9.36 -5.77 -16.21
CA ARG A 221 -8.56 -6.35 -17.29
C ARG A 221 -7.84 -7.62 -16.85
N SER A 222 -7.33 -7.66 -15.63
CA SER A 222 -6.67 -8.87 -15.12
C SER A 222 -7.62 -10.06 -15.04
N ILE A 223 -8.88 -9.84 -14.63
CA ILE A 223 -9.92 -10.88 -14.59
C ILE A 223 -10.27 -11.32 -16.01
N ASP A 224 -10.44 -10.37 -16.94
CA ASP A 224 -10.70 -10.66 -18.35
C ASP A 224 -9.59 -11.50 -18.96
N TRP A 225 -8.33 -11.16 -18.67
CA TRP A 225 -7.16 -11.91 -19.11
C TRP A 225 -7.17 -13.35 -18.58
N VAL A 226 -7.47 -13.54 -17.29
CA VAL A 226 -7.55 -14.88 -16.68
C VAL A 226 -8.61 -15.72 -17.37
N LEU A 227 -9.81 -15.17 -17.58
CA LEU A 227 -10.91 -15.89 -18.22
C LEU A 227 -10.63 -16.25 -19.69
N GLN A 228 -9.71 -15.54 -20.36
CA GLN A 228 -9.31 -15.82 -21.73
C GLN A 228 -8.11 -16.78 -21.85
N ASN A 229 -7.28 -16.88 -20.80
CA ASN A 229 -5.98 -17.55 -20.92
C ASN A 229 -5.77 -18.71 -19.95
N VAL A 230 -6.54 -18.81 -18.87
CA VAL A 230 -6.22 -19.77 -17.80
C VAL A 230 -6.37 -21.24 -18.21
N GLU A 231 -7.20 -21.56 -19.21
CA GLU A 231 -7.27 -22.92 -19.76
C GLU A 231 -5.93 -23.38 -20.38
N LYS A 232 -5.13 -22.45 -20.91
CA LYS A 232 -3.78 -22.75 -21.44
C LYS A 232 -2.80 -23.19 -20.34
N PHE A 233 -3.15 -22.91 -19.09
CA PHE A 233 -2.39 -23.30 -17.90
C PHE A 233 -3.03 -24.50 -17.18
N GLY A 234 -4.04 -25.15 -17.78
CA GLY A 234 -4.78 -26.27 -17.18
C GLY A 234 -5.92 -25.84 -16.24
N GLY A 235 -6.32 -24.56 -16.22
CA GLY A 235 -7.38 -24.09 -15.32
C GLY A 235 -8.80 -24.40 -15.78
N ASP A 236 -9.71 -24.59 -14.82
CA ASP A 236 -11.15 -24.71 -15.02
C ASP A 236 -11.84 -23.34 -15.00
N LEU A 237 -12.36 -22.91 -16.15
CA LEU A 237 -13.18 -21.69 -16.25
C LEU A 237 -14.45 -21.74 -15.41
N LYS A 238 -14.94 -22.94 -15.05
CA LYS A 238 -16.12 -23.09 -14.17
C LYS A 238 -15.80 -22.91 -12.69
N GLN A 239 -14.51 -22.95 -12.31
CA GLN A 239 -14.07 -22.84 -10.93
C GLN A 239 -13.09 -21.68 -10.70
N VAL A 240 -13.42 -20.51 -11.27
CA VAL A 240 -12.64 -19.28 -11.05
C VAL A 240 -13.16 -18.56 -9.82
N THR A 241 -12.32 -18.41 -8.80
CA THR A 241 -12.60 -17.71 -7.56
C THR A 241 -11.78 -16.42 -7.47
N LEU A 242 -12.45 -15.31 -7.22
CA LEU A 242 -11.79 -14.01 -7.03
C LEU A 242 -11.53 -13.78 -5.54
N VAL A 243 -10.28 -13.60 -5.15
CA VAL A 243 -9.87 -13.33 -3.77
C VAL A 243 -9.19 -11.97 -3.71
N GLY A 244 -9.63 -11.10 -2.82
CA GLY A 244 -8.98 -9.80 -2.60
C GLY A 244 -8.55 -9.63 -1.15
N GLN A 245 -7.42 -8.96 -0.90
CA GLN A 245 -6.92 -8.67 0.45
C GLN A 245 -6.88 -7.15 0.71
N SER A 246 -7.46 -6.68 1.83
CA SER A 246 -7.49 -5.27 2.24
C SER A 246 -7.93 -4.35 1.09
N ALA A 247 -7.04 -3.50 0.57
CA ALA A 247 -7.31 -2.65 -0.60
C ALA A 247 -7.75 -3.47 -1.83
N GLY A 248 -7.18 -4.66 -2.06
CA GLY A 248 -7.59 -5.57 -3.13
C GLY A 248 -8.99 -6.16 -2.93
N ALA A 249 -9.41 -6.38 -1.68
CA ALA A 249 -10.80 -6.78 -1.36
C ALA A 249 -11.77 -5.64 -1.71
N HIS A 250 -11.43 -4.42 -1.33
CA HIS A 250 -12.21 -3.23 -1.69
C HIS A 250 -12.31 -3.04 -3.21
N LEU A 251 -11.18 -3.12 -3.92
CA LEU A 251 -11.16 -2.92 -5.37
C LEU A 251 -11.90 -4.02 -6.15
N SER A 252 -11.73 -5.29 -5.75
CA SER A 252 -12.47 -6.41 -6.37
C SER A 252 -13.98 -6.28 -6.15
N ALA A 253 -14.42 -5.92 -4.95
CA ALA A 253 -15.84 -5.63 -4.69
C ALA A 253 -16.38 -4.51 -5.58
N LEU A 254 -15.62 -3.41 -5.73
CA LEU A 254 -16.01 -2.28 -6.56
C LEU A 254 -16.13 -2.67 -8.04
N VAL A 255 -15.22 -3.51 -8.56
CA VAL A 255 -15.30 -4.04 -9.93
C VAL A 255 -16.55 -4.91 -10.12
N LEU A 256 -16.84 -5.81 -9.19
CA LEU A 256 -18.06 -6.64 -9.25
C LEU A 256 -19.33 -5.79 -9.25
N LEU A 257 -19.43 -4.81 -8.34
CA LEU A 257 -20.58 -3.90 -8.27
C LEU A 257 -20.74 -3.08 -9.55
N ARG A 258 -19.64 -2.60 -10.14
CA ARG A 258 -19.65 -1.88 -11.43
C ARG A 258 -20.20 -2.77 -12.55
N LYS A 259 -19.77 -4.03 -12.63
CA LYS A 259 -20.27 -4.99 -13.63
C LYS A 259 -21.74 -5.34 -13.43
N ILE A 260 -22.18 -5.56 -12.20
CA ILE A 260 -23.60 -5.81 -11.87
C ILE A 260 -24.45 -4.62 -12.30
N ARG A 261 -24.06 -3.40 -11.91
CA ARG A 261 -24.77 -2.17 -12.30
C ARG A 261 -24.87 -2.02 -13.81
N ALA A 262 -23.77 -2.22 -14.54
CA ALA A 262 -23.75 -2.15 -16.00
C ALA A 262 -24.65 -3.20 -16.66
N ALA A 263 -24.71 -4.42 -16.10
CA ALA A 263 -25.61 -5.47 -16.57
C ALA A 263 -27.08 -5.12 -16.32
N SER A 264 -27.42 -4.60 -15.13
CA SER A 264 -28.79 -4.18 -14.79
C SER A 264 -29.29 -3.05 -15.68
N THR A 265 -28.47 -2.01 -15.91
CA THR A 265 -28.86 -0.90 -16.80
C THR A 265 -29.10 -1.37 -18.23
N ARG A 266 -28.31 -2.31 -18.75
CA ARG A 266 -28.50 -2.88 -20.09
C ARG A 266 -29.79 -3.69 -20.22
N SER A 267 -30.18 -4.42 -19.17
CA SER A 267 -31.45 -5.15 -19.15
C SER A 267 -32.64 -4.19 -19.14
N ILE A 268 -32.55 -3.10 -18.38
CA ILE A 268 -33.60 -2.06 -18.35
C ILE A 268 -33.70 -1.36 -19.71
N SER A 269 -32.58 -0.95 -20.31
CA SER A 269 -32.59 -0.27 -21.61
C SER A 269 -33.08 -1.17 -22.74
N LYS A 270 -32.81 -2.48 -22.69
CA LYS A 270 -33.37 -3.47 -23.63
C LYS A 270 -34.87 -3.69 -23.43
N ALA A 271 -35.37 -3.53 -22.21
CA ALA A 271 -36.80 -3.61 -21.91
C ALA A 271 -37.55 -2.32 -22.26
N SER A 272 -36.87 -1.17 -22.31
CA SER A 272 -37.49 0.15 -22.49
C SER A 272 -37.33 0.80 -23.87
N VAL A 273 -36.43 0.31 -24.76
CA VAL A 273 -36.15 1.00 -26.03
C VAL A 273 -35.97 0.04 -27.21
N SER A 274 -36.86 0.17 -28.20
CA SER A 274 -36.87 -0.45 -29.54
C SER A 274 -36.20 0.41 -30.62
N THR A 275 -35.20 1.24 -30.26
CA THR A 275 -34.51 2.11 -31.22
C THR A 275 -33.01 2.19 -30.91
N PRO A 276 -32.11 1.87 -31.86
CA PRO A 276 -30.68 1.92 -31.62
C PRO A 276 -30.17 3.35 -31.69
N SER A 277 -29.51 3.83 -30.62
CA SER A 277 -28.70 5.04 -30.68
C SER A 277 -27.21 4.64 -30.62
N PRO A 278 -26.39 4.99 -31.62
CA PRO A 278 -24.97 4.67 -31.66
C PRO A 278 -24.17 5.72 -30.90
N GLY A 279 -23.14 5.29 -30.15
CA GLY A 279 -22.13 6.21 -29.62
C GLY A 279 -21.94 6.10 -28.11
N THR A 280 -21.32 5.00 -27.67
CA THR A 280 -20.31 5.08 -26.61
C THR A 280 -19.23 4.09 -26.99
N ASP A 281 -18.03 4.62 -27.23
CA ASP A 281 -16.85 3.85 -27.58
C ASP A 281 -16.65 2.74 -26.56
N ARG A 282 -16.96 1.50 -26.97
CA ARG A 282 -16.55 0.31 -26.25
C ARG A 282 -15.02 0.34 -26.22
N LYS A 283 -14.43 0.52 -25.04
CA LYS A 283 -13.04 0.06 -24.83
C LYS A 283 -13.04 -1.45 -25.14
N GLU A 284 -12.54 -1.83 -26.31
CA GLU A 284 -12.37 -3.21 -26.72
C GLU A 284 -11.57 -3.99 -25.67
N GLY A 285 -12.08 -5.14 -25.22
CA GLY A 285 -11.35 -6.06 -24.34
C GLY A 285 -11.76 -6.11 -22.86
N GLN A 286 -13.03 -5.89 -22.50
CA GLN A 286 -13.54 -6.12 -21.13
C GLN A 286 -14.93 -6.78 -21.13
N ASN A 287 -15.05 -7.97 -21.72
CA ASN A 287 -16.35 -8.59 -22.05
C ASN A 287 -16.70 -9.82 -21.21
N TRP A 288 -16.20 -9.93 -19.98
CA TRP A 288 -16.61 -11.00 -19.06
C TRP A 288 -17.88 -10.64 -18.25
N LYS A 289 -18.58 -11.67 -17.78
CA LYS A 289 -19.80 -11.54 -16.95
C LYS A 289 -19.50 -11.96 -15.52
N VAL A 290 -20.17 -11.35 -14.54
CA VAL A 290 -20.00 -11.73 -13.12
C VAL A 290 -20.32 -13.21 -12.87
N ALA A 291 -21.27 -13.78 -13.60
CA ALA A 291 -21.62 -15.20 -13.55
C ALA A 291 -20.50 -16.15 -14.05
N SER A 292 -19.45 -15.63 -14.68
CA SER A 292 -18.26 -16.41 -15.05
C SER A 292 -17.34 -16.68 -13.85
N LEU A 293 -17.55 -16.01 -12.72
CA LEU A 293 -16.84 -16.29 -11.48
C LEU A 293 -17.70 -17.22 -10.61
N ALA A 294 -17.09 -18.28 -10.12
CA ALA A 294 -17.76 -19.22 -9.23
C ALA A 294 -17.98 -18.62 -7.84
N ASN A 295 -16.97 -17.93 -7.31
CA ASN A 295 -16.99 -17.38 -5.95
C ASN A 295 -16.21 -16.06 -5.86
N TRP A 296 -16.52 -15.26 -4.84
CA TRP A 296 -15.73 -14.10 -4.43
C TRP A 296 -15.46 -14.13 -2.93
N VAL A 297 -14.21 -13.88 -2.53
CA VAL A 297 -13.76 -13.85 -1.14
C VAL A 297 -13.01 -12.53 -0.87
N GLY A 298 -13.63 -11.66 -0.09
CA GLY A 298 -13.00 -10.43 0.40
C GLY A 298 -12.32 -10.65 1.76
N ILE A 299 -10.98 -10.60 1.79
CA ILE A 299 -10.17 -10.64 3.01
C ILE A 299 -9.87 -9.19 3.43
N SER A 300 -10.87 -8.51 3.98
CA SER A 300 -10.67 -7.27 4.74
C SER A 300 -11.01 -7.58 6.18
N GLY A 301 -10.10 -7.33 7.13
CA GLY A 301 -10.32 -7.73 8.51
C GLY A 301 -11.68 -7.25 9.07
N PRO A 302 -12.33 -8.02 9.94
CA PRO A 302 -11.87 -9.25 10.60
C PRO A 302 -12.56 -10.53 10.07
N TYR A 303 -11.91 -11.65 10.35
CA TYR A 303 -12.49 -13.00 10.36
C TYR A 303 -13.85 -13.02 11.07
N ASP A 304 -14.60 -14.13 10.96
CA ASP A 304 -15.73 -14.40 11.85
C ASP A 304 -15.22 -14.35 13.31
N ILE A 305 -15.29 -13.15 13.91
CA ILE A 305 -14.64 -12.83 15.19
C ILE A 305 -15.13 -13.84 16.21
N GLU A 306 -16.42 -14.16 16.14
CA GLU A 306 -17.08 -15.09 17.03
C GLU A 306 -16.51 -16.50 16.92
N LYS A 307 -16.33 -17.03 15.70
CA LYS A 307 -15.69 -18.35 15.50
C LYS A 307 -14.19 -18.36 15.78
N THR A 308 -13.50 -17.23 15.80
CA THR A 308 -12.11 -17.17 16.29
C THR A 308 -12.00 -17.24 17.80
N ILE A 309 -13.06 -16.98 18.56
CA ILE A 309 -13.02 -16.99 20.04
C ILE A 309 -12.51 -18.33 20.59
N PRO A 310 -13.04 -19.51 20.18
CA PRO A 310 -12.58 -20.79 20.70
C PRO A 310 -11.09 -21.05 20.41
N VAL A 311 -10.60 -20.64 19.23
CA VAL A 311 -9.19 -20.80 18.82
C VAL A 311 -8.26 -19.87 19.59
N LEU A 312 -8.69 -18.62 19.84
CA LEU A 312 -7.91 -17.67 20.63
C LEU A 312 -7.87 -18.08 22.11
N HIS A 313 -8.99 -18.60 22.64
CA HIS A 313 -9.06 -19.16 23.98
C HIS A 313 -8.14 -20.37 24.15
N SER A 314 -8.10 -21.31 23.19
CA SER A 314 -7.18 -22.46 23.26
C SER A 314 -5.70 -22.06 23.18
N ARG A 315 -5.41 -20.85 22.66
CA ARG A 315 -4.06 -20.26 22.61
C ARG A 315 -3.78 -19.26 23.75
N GLY A 316 -4.63 -19.22 24.79
CA GLY A 316 -4.43 -18.42 26.00
C GLY A 316 -4.82 -16.93 25.89
N MET A 317 -5.41 -16.50 24.77
CA MET A 317 -5.93 -15.14 24.60
C MET A 317 -7.40 -15.07 25.00
N HIS A 318 -7.65 -14.94 26.30
CA HIS A 318 -9.01 -14.90 26.85
C HIS A 318 -9.68 -13.53 26.68
N LYS A 319 -10.99 -13.52 26.44
CA LYS A 319 -11.83 -12.31 26.37
C LYS A 319 -11.73 -11.36 27.58
N ARG A 320 -11.23 -11.82 28.72
CA ARG A 320 -11.12 -11.03 29.97
C ARG A 320 -9.74 -10.39 30.17
N ILE A 321 -8.78 -10.65 29.28
CA ILE A 321 -7.38 -10.20 29.40
C ILE A 321 -7.07 -9.03 28.44
N LEU A 322 -7.90 -8.84 27.41
CA LEU A 322 -7.86 -7.72 26.46
C LEU A 322 -9.07 -6.81 26.70
#